data_AF-A0A352T1A3-F1
#
_entry.id   AF-A0A352T1A3-F1
#
_cell.length_a   1.000
_cell.length_b   1.000
_cell.length_c   1.000
_cell.angle_alpha   90.00
_cell.angle_beta   90.00
_cell.angle_gamma   90.00
#
_symmetry.space_group_name_H-M   'P 1'
#
loop_
_entity.id
_entity.type
_entity.pdbx_description
1 polymer ?
#
loop_
_entity_poly.entity_id
_entity_poly.type
_entity_poly.pdbx_seq_one_letter_code
_entity_poly.pdbx_strand_id
1 'polypeptide(L)'
;MDEKILQSLVLENRGVLNVTGVENVDSFNDETVVLITSKGRLDIKGENLSISKLNVEEGKLVVKGTINSLVYSEHGGTREKTSLMKKLFK
;
A
#
# COMPACT_ATOMS: atom_id res chain seq x y z
N MET A 1 -0.34 -17.99 19.72
CA MET A 1 -1.08 -17.81 18.46
C MET A 1 -1.00 -16.32 18.19
N ASP A 2 -0.10 -15.89 17.31
CA ASP A 2 0.02 -14.46 17.00
C ASP A 2 -1.31 -13.98 16.42
N GLU A 3 -1.94 -13.05 17.11
CA GLU A 3 -3.20 -12.47 16.68
C GLU A 3 -2.93 -11.68 15.41
N LYS A 4 -3.27 -12.28 14.27
CA LYS A 4 -2.97 -11.70 12.97
C LYS A 4 -3.83 -10.45 12.80
N ILE A 5 -3.21 -9.28 12.96
CA ILE A 5 -3.87 -7.98 12.75
C ILE A 5 -4.49 -7.99 11.35
N LEU A 6 -5.83 -7.88 11.31
CA LEU A 6 -6.55 -7.74 10.06
C LEU A 6 -6.15 -6.43 9.38
N GLN A 7 -5.68 -6.52 8.14
CA GLN A 7 -5.45 -5.34 7.31
C GLN A 7 -6.78 -4.79 6.81
N SER A 8 -6.95 -3.49 6.95
CA SER A 8 -8.08 -2.70 6.47
C SER A 8 -7.56 -1.41 5.83
N LEU A 9 -8.18 -1.03 4.71
CA LEU A 9 -7.95 0.24 4.02
C LEU A 9 -9.27 1.00 4.01
N VAL A 10 -9.32 2.14 4.69
CA VAL A 10 -10.49 3.03 4.71
C VAL A 10 -10.11 4.34 4.04
N LEU A 11 -10.67 4.56 2.84
CA LEU A 11 -10.45 5.77 2.04
C LEU A 11 -11.67 6.68 2.12
N GLU A 12 -11.50 7.89 2.66
CA GLU A 12 -12.55 8.87 2.85
C GLU A 12 -12.33 10.07 1.93
N ASN A 13 -13.32 10.35 1.07
CA ASN A 13 -13.33 11.49 0.14
C ASN A 13 -12.06 11.64 -0.71
N ARG A 14 -11.33 10.53 -0.96
CA ARG A 14 -9.99 10.54 -1.58
C ARG A 14 -8.95 11.42 -0.86
N GLY A 15 -9.26 11.90 0.34
CA GLY A 15 -8.46 12.89 1.10
C GLY A 15 -7.73 12.31 2.31
N VAL A 16 -8.29 11.24 2.89
CA VAL A 16 -7.74 10.57 4.08
C VAL A 16 -7.79 9.06 3.87
N LEU A 17 -6.66 8.39 4.04
CA LEU A 17 -6.55 6.93 4.01
C LEU A 17 -6.04 6.43 5.34
N ASN A 18 -6.86 5.63 6.01
CA ASN A 18 -6.49 4.88 7.20
C ASN A 18 -6.09 3.46 6.78
N VAL A 19 -4.89 3.03 7.18
CA VAL A 19 -4.32 1.71 6.88
C VAL A 19 -4.03 0.98 8.19
N THR A 20 -4.49 -0.27 8.32
CA THR A 20 -4.08 -1.19 9.39
C THR A 20 -3.22 -2.33 8.84
N GLY A 21 -2.52 -3.06 9.70
CA GLY A 21 -1.60 -4.12 9.29
C GLY A 21 -0.35 -3.59 8.58
N VAL A 22 0.06 -2.35 8.87
CA VAL A 22 1.34 -1.78 8.42
C VAL A 22 2.47 -2.35 9.25
N GLU A 23 3.46 -2.95 8.59
CA GLU A 23 4.65 -3.50 9.23
C GLU A 23 5.80 -2.48 9.19
N ASN A 24 5.94 -1.75 8.08
CA ASN A 24 6.96 -0.71 7.93
C ASN A 24 6.56 0.34 6.87
N VAL A 25 7.19 1.50 6.90
CA VAL A 25 7.18 2.49 5.81
C VAL A 25 8.50 2.35 5.06
N ASP A 26 8.45 2.02 3.77
CA ASP A 26 9.65 1.84 2.95
C ASP A 26 10.17 3.17 2.40
N SER A 27 9.27 4.02 1.88
CA SER A 27 9.60 5.38 1.43
C SER A 27 8.37 6.27 1.41
N PHE A 28 8.56 7.58 1.54
CA PHE A 28 7.47 8.54 1.40
C PHE A 28 7.98 9.89 0.88
N ASN A 29 7.14 10.56 0.10
CA ASN A 29 7.21 11.96 -0.27
C ASN A 29 5.78 12.51 -0.49
N ASP A 30 5.66 13.69 -1.06
CA ASP A 30 4.40 14.38 -1.35
C ASP A 30 3.59 13.79 -2.51
N GLU A 31 4.18 12.88 -3.30
CA GLU A 31 3.52 12.23 -4.43
C GLU A 31 3.27 10.74 -4.21
N THR A 32 4.09 10.08 -3.38
CA THR A 32 4.10 8.64 -3.18
C THR A 32 4.38 8.26 -1.72
N VAL A 33 3.59 7.32 -1.19
CA VAL A 33 3.85 6.64 0.09
C VAL A 33 3.90 5.14 -0.17
N VAL A 34 4.98 4.49 0.24
CA VAL A 34 5.19 3.05 0.10
C VAL A 34 5.17 2.40 1.47
N LEU A 35 4.24 1.46 1.65
CA LEU A 35 4.08 0.70 2.88
C LEU A 35 4.45 -0.77 2.67
N ILE A 36 5.11 -1.35 3.65
CA ILE A 36 5.19 -2.79 3.82
C ILE A 36 4.08 -3.20 4.79
N THR A 37 3.23 -4.12 4.35
CA THR A 37 2.04 -4.52 5.09
C THR A 37 1.93 -6.04 5.15
N SER A 38 1.05 -6.54 6.02
CA SER A 38 0.81 -7.98 6.18
C SER A 38 0.24 -8.70 4.95
N LYS A 39 -0.11 -7.97 3.88
CA LYS A 39 -0.52 -8.52 2.57
C LYS A 39 0.45 -8.18 1.43
N GLY A 40 1.64 -7.68 1.74
CA GLY A 40 2.66 -7.30 0.77
C GLY A 40 2.89 -5.80 0.73
N ARG A 41 3.56 -5.35 -0.33
CA ARG A 41 3.90 -3.95 -0.55
C ARG A 41 2.68 -3.20 -1.08
N LEU A 42 2.38 -2.05 -0.50
CA LEU A 42 1.30 -1.15 -0.91
C LEU A 42 1.89 0.20 -1.32
N ASP A 43 1.81 0.51 -2.61
CA ASP A 43 2.18 1.81 -3.17
C ASP A 43 0.93 2.70 -3.22
N ILE A 44 0.99 3.85 -2.56
CA ILE A 44 -0.03 4.88 -2.52
C ILE A 44 0.50 6.05 -3.33
N LYS A 45 -0.20 6.48 -4.38
CA LYS A 45 0.19 7.66 -5.17
C LYS A 45 -0.89 8.72 -5.18
N GLY A 46 -0.46 9.97 -5.27
CA GLY A 46 -1.34 11.11 -5.08
C GLY A 46 -0.61 12.44 -5.18
N GLU A 47 -1.21 13.45 -4.57
CA GLU A 47 -0.70 14.82 -4.51
C GLU A 47 -0.81 15.33 -3.07
N ASN A 48 0.18 16.11 -2.63
CA ASN A 48 0.27 16.64 -1.27
C ASN A 48 0.13 15.55 -0.19
N LEU A 49 0.71 14.38 -0.46
CA LEU A 49 0.69 13.25 0.47
C LEU A 49 1.48 13.57 1.73
N SER A 50 0.90 13.26 2.88
CA SER A 50 1.53 13.43 4.18
C SER A 50 1.13 12.31 5.12
N ILE A 51 2.10 11.81 5.90
CA ILE A 51 1.84 10.85 6.97
C ILE A 51 1.43 11.65 8.21
N SER A 52 0.15 11.57 8.57
CA SER A 52 -0.43 12.36 9.67
C SER A 52 -0.36 11.66 11.02
N LYS A 53 -0.37 10.33 11.04
CA LYS A 53 -0.19 9.51 12.25
C LYS A 53 0.48 8.20 11.84
N LEU A 54 1.56 7.86 12.53
CA LEU A 54 2.23 6.57 12.40
C LEU A 54 2.26 5.91 13.78
N ASN A 55 1.70 4.70 13.88
CA ASN A 55 1.87 3.83 15.02
C ASN A 55 2.23 2.44 14.51
N VAL A 56 3.54 2.18 14.40
CA VAL A 56 4.07 0.90 13.92
C VAL A 56 3.74 -0.24 14.88
N GLU A 57 3.72 0.02 16.20
CA GLU A 57 3.39 -0.99 17.22
C GLU A 57 1.95 -1.49 17.09
N GLU A 58 1.00 -0.59 16.81
CA GLU A 58 -0.40 -0.95 16.51
C GLU A 58 -0.62 -1.37 15.05
N GLY A 59 0.40 -1.27 14.21
CA GLY A 59 0.34 -1.51 12.76
C GLY A 59 -0.63 -0.57 12.03
N LYS A 60 -0.73 0.70 12.46
CA LYS A 60 -1.67 1.68 11.89
C LYS A 60 -0.94 2.89 11.31
N LEU A 61 -1.43 3.37 10.17
CA LEU A 61 -0.94 4.58 9.51
C LEU A 61 -2.09 5.37 8.90
N VAL A 62 -1.99 6.70 8.93
CA VAL A 62 -2.94 7.60 8.27
C VAL A 62 -2.22 8.49 7.25
N VAL A 63 -2.55 8.34 5.97
CA VAL A 63 -2.11 9.23 4.88
C VAL A 63 -3.19 10.28 4.61
N LYS A 64 -2.78 11.54 4.48
CA LYS A 64 -3.63 12.64 4.01
C LYS A 64 -3.09 13.22 2.72
N GLY A 65 -3.97 13.76 1.89
CA GLY A 65 -3.65 14.30 0.57
C GLY A 65 -4.63 13.78 -0.47
N THR A 66 -4.47 14.17 -1.72
CA THR A 66 -5.32 13.66 -2.80
C THR A 66 -4.81 12.29 -3.24
N ILE A 67 -5.59 11.24 -3.00
CA ILE A 67 -5.20 9.86 -3.35
C ILE A 67 -5.74 9.51 -4.73
N ASN A 68 -4.81 9.09 -5.59
CA ASN A 68 -5.05 8.77 -6.99
C ASN A 68 -4.91 7.27 -7.28
N SER A 69 -4.05 6.54 -6.57
CA SER A 69 -3.93 5.09 -6.73
C SER A 69 -3.49 4.36 -5.45
N LEU A 70 -3.96 3.12 -5.31
CA LEU A 70 -3.53 2.15 -4.30
C LEU A 70 -3.14 0.86 -5.04
N VAL A 71 -1.87 0.49 -5.03
CA VAL A 71 -1.34 -0.64 -5.80
C VAL A 71 -0.63 -1.62 -4.87
N TYR A 72 -1.16 -2.84 -4.80
CA TYR A 72 -0.47 -3.94 -4.13
C TYR A 72 0.53 -4.62 -5.05
N SER A 73 1.68 -5.00 -4.50
CA SER A 73 2.66 -5.86 -5.14
C SER A 73 3.19 -6.91 -4.16
N GLU A 74 3.52 -8.09 -4.67
CA GLU A 74 4.13 -9.14 -3.86
C GLU A 74 5.54 -8.70 -3.44
N HIS A 75 5.86 -8.92 -2.17
CA HIS A 75 7.22 -8.80 -1.66
C HIS A 75 8.09 -9.84 -2.39
N GLY A 76 9.00 -9.37 -3.25
CA GLY A 76 10.14 -10.16 -3.74
C GLY A 76 9.84 -11.60 -4.15
N GLY A 77 9.01 -11.80 -5.17
CA GLY A 77 8.87 -13.08 -5.87
C GLY A 77 8.78 -12.81 -7.36
N THR A 78 9.87 -13.05 -8.08
CA THR A 78 9.99 -12.99 -9.54
C THR A 78 8.87 -13.77 -10.23
N ARG A 79 7.75 -13.11 -10.55
CA ARG A 79 6.78 -13.63 -11.52
C ARG A 79 7.26 -13.22 -12.91
N GLU A 80 7.93 -14.16 -13.58
CA GLU A 80 8.19 -14.17 -15.02
C GLU A 80 6.94 -13.75 -15.81
N LYS A 81 6.85 -12.48 -16.20
CA LYS A 81 5.84 -11.99 -17.13
C LYS A 81 6.28 -12.17 -18.59
N THR A 82 6.66 -13.38 -18.98
CA THR A 82 7.08 -13.63 -20.38
C THR A 82 6.13 -14.55 -21.18
N SER A 83 5.14 -15.20 -20.56
CA SER A 83 4.41 -16.29 -21.25
C SER A 83 2.91 -16.10 -21.52
N LEU A 84 2.34 -14.90 -21.31
CA LEU A 84 0.89 -14.69 -21.50
C LEU A 84 0.48 -13.92 -22.76
N MET A 85 1.41 -13.30 -23.49
CA MET A 85 1.10 -12.56 -24.73
C MET A 85 1.01 -13.43 -26.00
N LYS A 86 1.37 -14.73 -25.94
CA LYS A 86 1.38 -15.61 -27.13
C LYS A 86 0.06 -16.32 -27.43
N LYS A 87 -0.97 -16.17 -26.58
CA LYS A 87 -2.26 -16.87 -26.75
C LYS A 87 -3.40 -16.03 -27.35
N LEU A 88 -3.18 -14.74 -27.59
CA LEU A 88 -4.21 -13.83 -28.13
C LEU A 88 -4.04 -13.50 -29.62
N PHE A 89 -3.03 -14.08 -30.28
CA PHE A 89 -2.83 -13.96 -31.73
C PHE A 89 -2.89 -15.35 -32.38
N LYS A 90 -4.09 -15.95 -32.39
CA LYS A 90 -4.49 -16.93 -33.40
C LYS A 90 -5.95 -16.71 -33.76
#